data_AF-A0A821SMS7-F1
#
_entry.id   AF-A0A821SMS7-F1
#
_cell.length_a   1.000
_cell.length_b   1.000
_cell.length_c   1.000
_cell.angle_alpha   90.00
_cell.angle_beta   90.00
_cell.angle_gamma   90.00
#
_symmetry.space_group_name_H-M   'P 1'
#
loop_
_entity.id
_entity.type
_entity.pdbx_description
1 polymer ?
#
loop_
_entity_poly.entity_id
_entity_poly.type
_entity_poly.pdbx_seq_one_letter_code
_entity_poly.pdbx_strand_id
1 'polypeptide(L)'
;EEISDESAQQGYDDEKQSEDDMLLEVSYLEEQAMEQLSAVFKLLKMGPIHDKLNTNSIRSRISQVYTYLHGLCDILEGKSGNEHNPNPHELLVEESNDLLTGLKNLFNESYASEQVRLLTIAPKAWGREKIRKWFGSSEHQARESLTLRQNEGILAVPQYFKGNTPISNDTITTIVNFY
;
A
#
# COMPACT_ATOMS: atom_id res chain seq x y z
N GLU A 1 67.46 42.55 25.12
CA GLU A 1 67.22 42.09 26.51
C GLU A 1 65.72 41.83 26.63
N GLU A 2 65.36 40.55 26.76
CA GLU A 2 64.77 39.95 27.98
C GLU A 2 63.26 40.22 28.02
N ILE A 3 62.38 39.26 27.64
CA ILE A 3 61.92 38.04 28.34
C ILE A 3 61.53 38.29 29.79
N SER A 4 60.25 38.01 30.09
CA SER A 4 59.62 37.53 31.35
C SER A 4 58.15 37.94 31.29
N ASP A 5 57.13 37.10 31.06
CA ASP A 5 56.83 35.72 31.47
C ASP A 5 56.71 35.55 32.99
N GLU A 6 55.45 35.55 33.48
CA GLU A 6 54.97 34.94 34.72
C GLU A 6 53.41 34.98 34.70
N SER A 7 52.77 33.87 34.30
CA SER A 7 52.22 32.81 35.16
C SER A 7 50.85 33.19 35.78
N ALA A 8 49.74 32.68 35.26
CA ALA A 8 49.18 31.35 35.48
C ALA A 8 48.62 31.15 36.90
N GLN A 9 47.28 31.08 37.01
CA GLN A 9 46.53 30.04 37.73
C GLN A 9 45.05 30.40 37.85
N GLN A 10 44.19 29.65 37.15
CA GLN A 10 42.99 29.02 37.71
C GLN A 10 42.33 28.18 36.63
N GLY A 11 42.88 26.98 36.43
CA GLY A 11 42.11 25.81 35.98
C GLY A 11 41.67 25.04 37.22
N TYR A 12 40.86 24.00 37.01
CA TYR A 12 40.18 23.16 38.01
C TYR A 12 38.86 23.74 38.51
N ASP A 13 37.81 23.67 37.68
CA ASP A 13 36.42 23.49 38.14
C ASP A 13 35.48 23.02 37.00
N ASP A 14 35.83 23.25 35.73
CA ASP A 14 34.93 22.97 34.58
C ASP A 14 34.82 21.50 34.12
N GLU A 15 35.79 20.62 34.40
CA GLU A 15 35.78 19.26 33.83
C GLU A 15 34.86 18.28 34.57
N LYS A 16 34.56 18.51 35.86
CA LYS A 16 33.68 17.61 36.63
C LYS A 16 32.20 17.79 36.30
N GLN A 17 31.82 19.02 35.94
CA GLN A 17 30.45 19.36 35.60
C GLN A 17 30.06 18.78 34.22
N SER A 18 31.04 18.66 33.31
CA SER A 18 30.86 18.04 32.01
C SER A 18 30.62 16.53 32.05
N GLU A 19 31.18 15.79 33.00
CA GLU A 19 30.98 14.34 33.09
C GLU A 19 29.66 13.98 33.76
N ASP A 20 29.29 14.70 34.84
CA ASP A 20 28.03 14.49 35.54
C ASP A 20 26.82 14.88 34.67
N ASP A 21 26.91 15.97 33.89
CA ASP A 21 25.86 16.36 32.93
C ASP A 21 25.71 15.32 31.80
N MET A 22 26.82 14.72 31.34
CA MET A 22 26.81 13.68 30.30
C MET A 22 26.24 12.36 30.82
N LEU A 23 26.51 12.00 32.08
CA LEU A 23 25.94 10.80 32.74
C LEU A 23 24.44 10.95 33.01
N LEU A 24 23.98 12.16 33.35
CA LEU A 24 22.56 12.50 33.47
C LEU A 24 21.84 12.32 32.13
N GLU A 25 22.42 12.80 31.03
CA GLU A 25 21.84 12.68 29.69
C GLU A 25 21.77 11.22 29.20
N VAL A 26 22.79 10.40 29.48
CA VAL A 26 22.77 8.96 29.20
C VAL A 26 21.70 8.24 30.02
N SER A 27 21.58 8.53 31.32
CA SER A 27 20.57 7.92 32.19
C SER A 27 19.14 8.23 31.76
N TYR A 28 18.91 9.48 31.31
CA TYR A 28 17.62 9.94 30.81
C TYR A 28 17.24 9.25 29.50
N LEU A 29 18.19 9.10 28.57
CA LEU A 29 17.99 8.37 27.32
C LEU A 29 17.73 6.88 27.54
N GLU A 30 18.41 6.25 28.50
CA GLU A 30 18.16 4.85 28.88
C GLU A 30 16.75 4.66 29.46
N GLU A 31 16.31 5.56 30.33
CA GLU A 31 14.96 5.52 30.92
C GLU A 31 13.88 5.72 29.84
N GLN A 32 14.07 6.70 28.96
CA GLN A 32 13.17 6.94 27.83
C GLN A 32 13.11 5.75 26.86
N ALA A 33 14.25 5.13 26.55
CA ALA A 33 14.29 3.95 25.70
C ALA A 33 13.57 2.75 26.33
N MET A 34 13.72 2.55 27.64
CA MET A 34 13.03 1.49 28.38
C MET A 34 11.51 1.73 28.46
N GLU A 35 11.07 2.98 28.59
CA GLU A 35 9.65 3.34 28.55
C GLU A 35 9.03 3.03 27.18
N GLN A 36 9.70 3.43 26.09
CA GLN A 36 9.24 3.13 24.73
C GLN A 36 9.23 1.62 24.45
N LEU A 37 10.27 0.90 24.86
CA LEU A 37 10.35 -0.56 24.71
C LEU A 37 9.23 -1.26 25.51
N SER A 38 8.94 -0.80 26.72
CA SER A 38 7.85 -1.30 27.57
C SER A 38 6.48 -1.06 26.92
N ALA A 39 6.26 0.13 26.34
CA ALA A 39 5.03 0.45 25.63
C ALA A 39 4.80 -0.45 24.42
N VAL A 40 5.85 -0.71 23.63
CA VAL A 40 5.82 -1.65 22.50
C VAL A 40 5.49 -3.07 22.99
N PHE A 41 6.08 -3.51 24.09
CA PHE A 41 5.86 -4.86 24.62
C PHE A 41 4.42 -5.02 25.12
N LYS A 42 3.86 -3.99 25.75
CA LYS A 42 2.45 -3.96 26.15
C LYS A 42 1.50 -4.05 24.95
N LEU A 43 1.80 -3.33 23.86
CA LEU A 43 1.02 -3.41 22.62
C LEU A 43 1.08 -4.79 21.99
N LEU A 44 2.24 -5.45 22.04
CA LEU A 44 2.44 -6.80 21.54
C LEU A 44 2.00 -7.91 22.53
N LYS A 45 1.36 -7.56 23.66
CA LYS A 45 0.98 -8.47 24.75
C LYS A 45 2.14 -9.31 25.30
N MET A 46 3.36 -8.80 25.24
CA MET A 46 4.54 -9.43 25.81
C MET A 46 4.67 -9.07 27.30
N GLY A 47 5.12 -10.03 28.12
CA GLY A 47 5.28 -9.83 29.57
C GLY A 47 6.27 -8.71 29.93
N PRO A 48 6.09 -8.04 31.09
CA PRO A 48 6.92 -6.90 31.50
C PRO A 48 8.41 -7.27 31.67
N ILE A 49 9.29 -6.27 31.54
CA ILE A 49 10.73 -6.42 31.73
C ILE A 49 11.05 -6.22 33.22
N HIS A 50 10.88 -7.27 34.01
CA HIS A 50 11.37 -7.31 35.38
C HIS A 50 12.68 -8.10 35.40
N ASP A 51 13.80 -7.39 35.46
CA ASP A 51 15.03 -7.76 36.19
C ASP A 51 16.32 -7.28 35.50
N LYS A 52 17.32 -7.00 36.35
CA LYS A 52 18.67 -6.53 36.01
C LYS A 52 19.22 -7.28 34.81
N LEU A 53 19.45 -6.52 33.75
CA LEU A 53 19.54 -6.99 32.38
C LEU A 53 20.84 -7.78 32.12
N ASN A 54 20.71 -9.09 31.87
CA ASN A 54 21.73 -9.80 31.11
C ASN A 54 21.61 -9.35 29.64
N THR A 55 22.69 -8.81 29.08
CA THR A 55 22.74 -8.31 27.69
C THR A 55 22.27 -9.35 26.66
N ASN A 56 22.46 -10.64 26.95
CA ASN A 56 21.96 -11.73 26.11
C ASN A 56 20.43 -11.89 26.16
N SER A 57 19.81 -11.59 27.32
CA SER A 57 18.36 -11.61 27.51
C SER A 57 17.69 -10.45 26.76
N ILE A 58 18.29 -9.25 26.82
CA ILE A 58 17.84 -8.11 26.01
C ILE A 58 17.94 -8.46 24.53
N ARG A 59 19.11 -8.95 24.09
CA ARG A 59 19.36 -9.27 22.68
C ARG A 59 18.36 -10.29 22.15
N SER A 60 18.07 -11.34 22.92
CA SER A 60 17.07 -12.34 22.55
C SER A 60 15.66 -11.75 22.43
N ARG A 61 15.27 -10.82 23.31
CA ARG A 61 13.95 -10.19 23.25
C ARG A 61 13.85 -9.18 22.11
N ILE A 62 14.90 -8.42 21.85
CA ILE A 62 15.02 -7.57 20.67
C ILE A 62 14.91 -8.42 19.40
N SER A 63 15.60 -9.57 19.32
CA SER A 63 15.47 -10.49 18.19
C SER A 63 14.04 -11.00 18.02
N GLN A 64 13.34 -11.35 19.11
CA GLN A 64 11.92 -11.73 19.03
C GLN A 64 11.07 -10.58 18.48
N VAL A 65 11.26 -9.36 18.97
CA VAL A 65 10.54 -8.17 18.47
C VAL A 65 10.80 -7.93 16.99
N TYR A 66 12.06 -8.08 16.53
CA TYR A 66 12.38 -8.00 15.11
C TYR A 66 11.72 -9.12 14.30
N THR A 67 11.65 -10.36 14.80
CA THR A 67 10.95 -11.45 14.11
C THR A 67 9.45 -11.17 14.02
N TYR A 68 8.83 -10.64 15.08
CA TYR A 68 7.41 -10.27 15.06
C TYR A 68 7.15 -9.07 14.13
N LEU A 69 7.98 -8.03 14.17
CA LEU A 69 7.87 -6.88 13.27
C LEU A 69 8.10 -7.30 11.82
N HIS A 70 9.10 -8.13 11.55
CA HIS A 70 9.34 -8.64 10.20
C HIS A 70 8.17 -9.50 9.73
N GLY A 71 7.61 -10.37 10.58
CA GLY A 71 6.41 -11.13 10.26
C GLY A 71 5.18 -10.23 10.01
N LEU A 72 5.01 -9.15 10.78
CA LEU A 72 3.95 -8.17 10.55
C LEU A 72 4.19 -7.37 9.26
N CYS A 73 5.42 -7.00 8.96
CA CYS A 73 5.80 -6.39 7.69
C CYS A 73 5.56 -7.34 6.52
N ASP A 74 5.86 -8.64 6.64
CA ASP A 74 5.56 -9.64 5.61
C ASP A 74 4.05 -9.84 5.42
N ILE A 75 3.26 -9.69 6.48
CA ILE A 75 1.78 -9.69 6.42
C ILE A 75 1.26 -8.42 5.74
N LEU A 76 1.79 -7.24 6.09
CA LEU A 76 1.39 -5.95 5.51
C LEU A 76 1.86 -5.76 4.06
N GLU A 77 3.03 -6.29 3.72
CA GLU A 77 3.59 -6.32 2.36
C GLU A 77 3.01 -7.48 1.51
N GLY A 78 2.10 -8.29 2.07
CA GLY A 78 1.42 -9.36 1.35
C GLY A 78 2.33 -10.49 0.86
N LYS A 79 3.49 -10.69 1.51
CA LYS A 79 4.48 -11.71 1.14
C LYS A 79 4.29 -13.06 1.83
N SER A 80 3.36 -13.17 2.77
CA SER A 80 2.91 -14.46 3.31
C SER A 80 2.13 -15.23 2.25
N GLY A 81 2.78 -16.23 1.63
CA GLY A 81 2.17 -17.15 0.68
C GLY A 81 0.94 -17.85 1.26
N ASN A 82 -0.14 -17.86 0.48
CA ASN A 82 -1.40 -18.55 0.69
C ASN A 82 -2.20 -18.18 1.95
N GLU A 83 -2.92 -17.07 1.85
CA GLU A 83 -4.39 -17.10 1.93
C GLU A 83 -4.89 -15.85 1.21
N HIS A 84 -5.13 -15.99 -0.09
CA HIS A 84 -5.98 -15.06 -0.81
C HIS A 84 -7.36 -15.20 -0.17
N ASN A 85 -7.65 -14.46 0.91
CA ASN A 85 -9.01 -14.33 1.39
C ASN A 85 -9.78 -13.78 0.18
N PRO A 86 -10.61 -14.58 -0.50
CA PRO A 86 -11.23 -14.17 -1.75
C PRO A 86 -12.27 -13.08 -1.51
N ASN A 87 -12.53 -12.76 -0.24
CA ASN A 87 -13.51 -11.80 0.21
C ASN A 87 -12.93 -10.85 1.27
N PRO A 88 -12.12 -9.85 0.86
CA PRO A 88 -11.51 -8.88 1.77
C PRO A 88 -12.53 -7.95 2.46
N HIS A 89 -13.81 -8.01 2.06
CA HIS A 89 -14.87 -7.13 2.54
C HIS A 89 -16.02 -7.89 3.24
N GLU A 90 -15.85 -9.19 3.52
CA GLU A 90 -16.89 -10.02 4.13
C GLU A 90 -18.26 -9.95 3.41
N LEU A 91 -18.26 -9.72 2.09
CA LEU A 91 -19.49 -9.70 1.29
C LEU A 91 -20.26 -11.00 1.47
N LEU A 92 -21.53 -10.88 1.83
CA LEU A 92 -22.42 -12.03 1.92
C LEU A 92 -22.67 -12.59 0.52
N VAL A 93 -23.00 -13.88 0.46
CA VAL A 93 -23.34 -14.55 -0.81
C VAL A 93 -24.56 -13.87 -1.46
N GLU A 94 -25.51 -13.42 -0.65
CA GLU A 94 -26.70 -12.70 -1.09
C GLU A 94 -26.34 -11.36 -1.74
N GLU A 95 -25.53 -10.54 -1.08
CA GLU A 95 -25.05 -9.25 -1.61
C GLU A 95 -24.26 -9.42 -2.92
N SER A 96 -23.46 -10.50 -3.01
CA SER A 96 -22.73 -10.84 -4.24
C SER A 96 -23.67 -11.17 -5.40
N ASN A 97 -24.77 -11.89 -5.12
CA ASN A 97 -25.78 -12.21 -6.11
C ASN A 97 -26.57 -10.97 -6.53
N ASP A 98 -26.84 -10.05 -5.61
CA ASP A 98 -27.51 -8.79 -5.90
C ASP A 98 -26.64 -7.89 -6.79
N LEU A 99 -25.34 -7.79 -6.49
CA LEU A 99 -24.37 -7.06 -7.31
C LEU A 99 -24.29 -7.64 -8.73
N LEU A 100 -24.21 -8.97 -8.85
CA LEU A 100 -24.24 -9.62 -10.15
C LEU A 100 -25.56 -9.32 -10.87
N THR A 101 -26.69 -9.46 -10.20
CA THR A 101 -28.00 -9.16 -10.81
C THR A 101 -28.10 -7.72 -11.29
N GLY A 102 -27.63 -6.76 -10.49
CA GLY A 102 -27.51 -5.34 -10.89
C GLY A 102 -26.64 -5.16 -12.13
N LEU A 103 -25.49 -5.84 -12.20
CA LEU A 103 -24.60 -5.81 -13.37
C LEU A 103 -25.28 -6.37 -14.62
N LYS A 104 -26.10 -7.42 -14.47
CA LYS A 104 -26.87 -7.99 -15.59
C LYS A 104 -27.94 -7.04 -16.09
N ASN A 105 -28.66 -6.38 -15.19
CA ASN A 105 -29.67 -5.39 -15.56
C ASN A 105 -29.01 -4.21 -16.30
N LEU A 106 -27.90 -3.70 -15.77
CA LEU A 106 -27.12 -2.65 -16.42
C LEU A 106 -26.64 -3.08 -17.81
N PHE A 107 -26.20 -4.33 -17.99
CA PHE A 107 -25.81 -4.85 -19.30
C PHE A 107 -26.98 -4.84 -20.30
N ASN A 108 -28.18 -5.24 -19.87
CA ASN A 108 -29.35 -5.28 -20.74
C ASN A 108 -29.84 -3.89 -21.17
N GLU A 109 -29.65 -2.88 -20.31
CA GLU A 109 -30.01 -1.48 -20.58
C GLU A 109 -28.92 -0.72 -21.35
N SER A 110 -27.71 -1.29 -21.41
CA SER A 110 -26.55 -0.66 -22.03
C SER A 110 -26.48 -0.86 -23.55
N TYR A 111 -25.79 0.05 -24.22
CA TYR A 111 -25.47 -0.05 -25.64
C TYR A 111 -24.32 -1.03 -25.91
N ALA A 112 -24.17 -1.48 -27.15
CA ALA A 112 -23.29 -2.60 -27.52
C ALA A 112 -21.81 -2.46 -27.09
N SER A 113 -21.24 -1.25 -27.13
CA SER A 113 -19.86 -1.01 -26.68
C SER A 113 -19.73 -1.03 -25.16
N GLU A 114 -20.70 -0.49 -24.43
CA GLU A 114 -20.71 -0.55 -22.96
C GLU A 114 -20.96 -1.99 -22.48
N GLN A 115 -21.79 -2.75 -23.18
CA GLN A 115 -21.98 -4.17 -22.94
C GLN A 115 -20.65 -4.93 -22.92
N VAL A 116 -19.79 -4.72 -23.92
CA VAL A 116 -18.46 -5.37 -23.97
C VAL A 116 -17.60 -4.96 -22.78
N ARG A 117 -17.64 -3.67 -22.40
CA ARG A 117 -16.90 -3.17 -21.23
C ARG A 117 -17.38 -3.82 -19.93
N LEU A 118 -18.69 -3.91 -19.71
CA LEU A 118 -19.28 -4.55 -18.53
C LEU A 118 -18.91 -6.04 -18.44
N LEU A 119 -18.81 -6.74 -19.57
CA LEU A 119 -18.36 -8.15 -19.57
C LEU A 119 -16.91 -8.33 -19.09
N THR A 120 -16.07 -7.28 -19.12
CA THR A 120 -14.68 -7.36 -18.60
C THR A 120 -14.64 -7.49 -17.07
N ILE A 121 -15.70 -7.07 -16.39
CA ILE A 121 -15.86 -7.13 -14.92
C ILE A 121 -16.23 -8.55 -14.45
N ALA A 122 -16.65 -9.43 -15.37
CA ALA A 122 -16.99 -10.81 -15.04
C ALA A 122 -15.84 -11.53 -14.30
N PRO A 123 -16.12 -12.48 -13.39
CA PRO A 123 -15.09 -13.18 -12.64
C PRO A 123 -14.01 -13.78 -13.54
N LYS A 124 -12.74 -13.70 -13.12
CA LYS A 124 -11.59 -14.20 -13.90
C LYS A 124 -11.69 -15.71 -14.18
N ALA A 125 -12.29 -16.47 -13.26
CA ALA A 125 -12.54 -17.91 -13.42
C ALA A 125 -13.60 -18.24 -14.49
N TRP A 126 -14.37 -17.26 -14.96
CA TRP A 126 -15.38 -17.51 -15.99
C TRP A 126 -14.75 -17.54 -17.38
N GLY A 127 -14.96 -18.65 -18.08
CA GLY A 127 -14.65 -18.79 -19.49
C GLY A 127 -15.74 -18.20 -20.39
N ARG A 128 -15.43 -18.11 -21.69
CA ARG A 128 -16.29 -17.51 -22.73
C ARG A 128 -17.74 -18.00 -22.67
N GLU A 129 -17.93 -19.31 -22.57
CA GLU A 129 -19.26 -19.93 -22.62
C GLU A 129 -20.12 -19.58 -21.40
N LYS A 130 -19.49 -19.46 -20.22
CA LYS A 130 -20.19 -19.08 -18.99
C LYS A 130 -20.62 -17.62 -19.05
N ILE A 131 -19.74 -16.73 -19.51
CA ILE A 131 -20.05 -15.31 -19.73
C ILE A 131 -21.23 -15.18 -20.71
N ARG A 132 -21.15 -15.85 -21.87
CA ARG A 132 -22.18 -15.86 -22.91
C ARG A 132 -23.55 -16.28 -22.37
N LYS A 133 -23.60 -17.44 -21.68
CA LYS A 133 -24.86 -17.98 -21.14
C LYS A 133 -25.44 -17.09 -20.05
N TRP A 134 -24.61 -16.57 -19.16
CA TRP A 134 -25.10 -15.85 -17.99
C TRP A 134 -25.60 -14.45 -18.35
N PHE A 135 -24.85 -13.72 -19.18
CA PHE A 135 -25.24 -12.38 -19.67
C PHE A 135 -26.18 -12.42 -20.89
N GLY A 136 -26.30 -13.54 -21.58
CA GLY A 136 -27.05 -13.62 -22.84
C GLY A 136 -26.36 -12.90 -24.00
N SER A 137 -25.03 -12.67 -23.90
CA SER A 137 -24.26 -11.95 -24.91
C SER A 137 -23.99 -12.80 -26.15
N SER A 138 -23.53 -12.16 -27.23
CA SER A 138 -23.00 -12.90 -28.38
C SER A 138 -21.64 -13.54 -28.05
N GLU A 139 -21.26 -14.55 -28.85
CA GLU A 139 -19.94 -15.17 -28.78
C GLU A 139 -18.81 -14.18 -29.06
N HIS A 140 -19.04 -13.23 -29.98
CA HIS A 140 -18.09 -12.19 -30.32
C HIS A 140 -17.78 -11.30 -29.11
N GLN A 141 -18.82 -10.75 -28.46
CA GLN A 141 -18.68 -9.86 -27.30
C GLN A 141 -17.95 -10.55 -26.14
N ALA A 142 -18.27 -11.83 -25.88
CA ALA A 142 -17.62 -12.60 -24.83
C ALA A 142 -16.14 -12.89 -25.14
N ARG A 143 -15.77 -13.06 -26.40
CA ARG A 143 -14.36 -13.21 -26.80
C ARG A 143 -13.61 -11.89 -26.68
N GLU A 144 -14.21 -10.81 -27.16
CA GLU A 144 -13.64 -9.47 -27.15
C GLU A 144 -13.39 -8.98 -25.72
N SER A 145 -14.34 -9.17 -24.80
CA SER A 145 -14.17 -8.80 -23.41
C SER A 145 -13.05 -9.56 -22.70
N LEU A 146 -12.84 -10.84 -23.02
CA LEU A 146 -11.73 -11.62 -22.50
C LEU A 146 -10.38 -11.09 -22.99
N THR A 147 -10.28 -10.76 -24.28
CA THR A 147 -9.08 -10.13 -24.85
C THR A 147 -8.79 -8.78 -24.19
N LEU A 148 -9.81 -7.94 -24.02
CA LEU A 148 -9.67 -6.64 -23.35
C LEU A 148 -9.22 -6.80 -21.89
N ARG A 149 -9.77 -7.79 -21.18
CA ARG A 149 -9.39 -8.10 -19.79
C ARG A 149 -7.94 -8.59 -19.66
N GLN A 150 -7.44 -9.34 -20.64
CA GLN A 150 -6.04 -9.78 -20.69
C GLN A 150 -5.08 -8.62 -20.95
N ASN A 151 -5.52 -7.64 -21.74
CA ASN A 151 -4.74 -6.46 -22.09
C ASN A 151 -4.91 -5.30 -21.06
N GLU A 152 -5.34 -5.61 -19.83
CA GLU A 152 -5.62 -4.66 -18.73
C GLU A 152 -6.59 -3.50 -19.08
N GLY A 153 -7.36 -3.66 -20.15
CA GLY A 153 -8.30 -2.68 -20.68
C GLY A 153 -9.65 -2.67 -19.99
N ILE A 154 -9.67 -2.63 -18.64
CA ILE A 154 -10.92 -2.59 -17.84
C ILE A 154 -11.68 -1.27 -18.10
N LEU A 155 -10.96 -0.24 -18.58
CA LEU A 155 -11.46 1.09 -18.95
C LEU A 155 -11.23 1.43 -20.44
N ALA A 156 -10.80 0.47 -21.25
CA ALA A 156 -10.62 0.71 -22.67
C ALA A 156 -12.00 0.87 -23.30
N VAL A 157 -12.36 2.13 -23.60
CA VAL A 157 -13.47 2.40 -24.50
C VAL A 157 -13.13 1.69 -25.81
N PRO A 158 -14.01 0.84 -26.37
CA PRO A 158 -13.76 0.26 -27.67
C PRO A 158 -13.44 1.40 -28.63
N GLN A 159 -12.26 1.35 -29.25
CA GLN A 159 -11.83 2.41 -30.14
C GLN A 159 -12.85 2.52 -31.27
N TYR A 160 -13.58 3.64 -31.31
CA TYR A 160 -14.51 3.95 -32.39
C TYR A 160 -13.71 4.21 -33.68
N PHE A 161 -13.34 3.16 -34.40
CA PHE A 161 -12.92 3.27 -35.79
C PHE A 161 -14.17 3.27 -36.67
N LYS A 162 -14.76 4.46 -36.85
CA LYS A 162 -15.47 4.92 -38.05
C LYS A 162 -16.07 6.30 -37.78
N GLY A 163 -15.34 7.36 -38.15
CA GLY A 163 -15.91 8.71 -38.30
C GLY A 163 -15.15 9.86 -37.65
N ASN A 164 -14.39 9.63 -36.57
CA ASN A 164 -13.57 10.68 -35.94
C ASN A 164 -12.19 10.73 -36.57
N THR A 165 -12.12 11.18 -37.83
CA THR A 165 -10.88 11.76 -38.32
C THR A 165 -10.69 13.07 -37.55
N PRO A 166 -9.58 13.29 -36.83
CA PRO A 166 -9.32 14.59 -36.24
C PRO A 166 -9.42 15.66 -37.33
N ILE A 167 -10.13 16.75 -37.05
CA ILE A 167 -10.28 17.87 -37.98
C ILE A 167 -8.88 18.29 -38.41
N SER A 168 -8.63 18.41 -39.72
CA SER A 168 -7.30 18.77 -40.19
C SER A 168 -6.94 20.17 -39.69
N ASN A 169 -5.66 20.38 -39.35
CA ASN A 169 -5.18 21.69 -38.93
C ASN A 169 -5.45 22.77 -39.99
N ASP A 170 -5.52 22.40 -41.26
CA ASP A 170 -5.90 23.30 -42.36
C ASP A 170 -7.34 23.81 -42.23
N THR A 171 -8.28 22.93 -41.87
CA THR A 171 -9.68 23.31 -41.62
C THR A 171 -9.79 24.19 -40.38
N ILE A 172 -9.05 23.88 -39.31
CA ILE A 172 -8.99 24.72 -38.08
C ILE A 172 -8.47 26.12 -38.42
N THR A 173 -7.38 26.19 -39.18
CA THR A 173 -6.76 27.47 -39.59
C THR A 173 -7.71 28.30 -40.46
N THR A 174 -8.48 27.65 -41.34
CA THR A 174 -9.49 28.32 -42.17
C THR A 174 -10.62 28.93 -41.33
N ILE A 175 -11.11 28.19 -40.32
CA ILE A 175 -12.17 28.67 -39.42
C ILE A 175 -11.67 29.80 -38.54
N VAL A 176 -10.46 29.69 -38.00
CA VAL A 176 -9.82 30.74 -37.18
C VAL A 176 -9.58 32.01 -37.99
N ASN A 177 -9.26 31.91 -39.28
CA ASN A 177 -9.08 33.08 -40.15
C ASN A 177 -10.40 33.72 -40.60
N PHE A 178 -11.53 33.03 -40.45
CA PHE A 178 -12.85 33.54 -40.84
C PHE A 178 -13.50 34.40 -39.74
N TYR A 179 -13.19 34.13 -38.47
CA TYR A 179 -13.69 34.87 -37.30
C TYR A 179 -12.65 35.86 -36.76
#